data_AF-A0A510TCM8-F1
#
_entry.id   AF-A0A510TCM8-F1
#
_cell.length_a   1.000
_cell.length_b   1.000
_cell.length_c   1.000
_cell.angle_alpha   90.00
_cell.angle_beta   90.00
_cell.angle_gamma   90.00
#
_symmetry.space_group_name_H-M   'P 1'
#
loop_
_entity.id
_entity.type
_entity.pdbx_description
1 polymer ?
#
loop_
_entity_poly.entity_id
_entity_poly.type
_entity_poly.pdbx_seq_one_letter_code
_entity_poly.pdbx_strand_id
1 'polypeptide(L)' 'MSRSTEELQHATVEQLMAVIGAPDDESVAEAADAAVRALDERLRAEAAA' A
#
# COMPACT_ATOMS: atom_id res chain seq x y z
N MET A 1 16.59 -3.45 -3.82
CA MET A 1 15.85 -4.71 -4.05
C MET A 1 14.42 -4.31 -4.35
N SER A 2 13.97 -4.44 -5.59
CA SER A 2 12.58 -4.10 -5.96
C SER A 2 11.65 -5.09 -5.25
N ARG A 3 10.81 -4.59 -4.35
CA ARG A 3 9.82 -5.39 -3.61
C ARG A 3 8.91 -6.12 -4.62
N SER A 4 8.56 -7.38 -4.48
CA SER A 4 7.63 -8.05 -5.40
C SER A 4 6.22 -7.43 -5.31
N THR A 5 5.41 -7.59 -6.35
CA THR A 5 4.01 -7.08 -6.37
C THR A 5 3.15 -7.78 -5.32
N GLU A 6 3.39 -9.06 -5.03
CA GLU A 6 2.76 -9.76 -3.90
C GLU A 6 3.14 -9.16 -2.53
N GLU A 7 4.39 -8.75 -2.35
CA GLU A 7 4.85 -8.12 -1.11
C GLU A 7 4.23 -6.72 -0.92
N LEU A 8 3.93 -6.00 -2.02
CA LEU A 8 3.17 -4.75 -1.98
C LEU A 8 1.68 -4.97 -1.66
N GLN A 9 1.07 -6.03 -2.20
CA GLN A 9 -0.31 -6.39 -1.86
C GLN A 9 -0.44 -6.75 -0.38
N HIS A 10 0.49 -7.54 0.16
CA HIS A 10 0.50 -7.89 1.59
C HIS A 10 0.64 -6.65 2.47
N ALA A 11 1.56 -5.75 2.13
CA ALA A 11 1.75 -4.49 2.84
C ALA A 11 0.50 -3.60 2.80
N THR A 12 -0.26 -3.62 1.70
CA THR A 12 -1.51 -2.85 1.57
C THR A 12 -2.60 -3.40 2.50
N VAL A 13 -2.68 -4.73 2.66
CA VAL A 13 -3.62 -5.37 3.59
C VAL A 13 -3.26 -5.07 5.04
N GLU A 14 -1.97 -5.13 5.41
CA GLU A 14 -1.50 -4.77 6.75
C GLU A 14 -1.84 -3.31 7.10
N GLN A 15 -1.63 -2.39 6.16
CA GLN A 15 -1.99 -0.99 6.31
C GLN A 15 -3.50 -0.80 6.47
N LEU A 16 -4.33 -1.52 5.69
CA LEU A 16 -5.78 -1.47 5.83
C LEU A 16 -6.24 -1.94 7.22
N MET A 17 -5.64 -3.02 7.74
CA MET A 17 -5.91 -3.51 9.09
C MET A 17 -5.50 -2.50 10.17
N ALA A 18 -4.38 -1.79 9.98
CA ALA A 18 -3.95 -0.73 10.89
C ALA A 18 -4.92 0.46 10.91
N VAL A 19 -5.38 0.92 9.74
CA VAL A 19 -6.40 1.99 9.63
C VAL A 19 -7.72 1.59 10.30
N ILE A 20 -8.14 0.33 10.17
CA ILE A 20 -9.35 -0.17 10.86
C ILE A 20 -9.17 -0.12 12.39
N GLY A 21 -7.96 -0.40 12.88
CA GLY A 21 -7.64 -0.37 14.32
C GLY A 21 -7.43 1.03 14.90
N ALA A 22 -7.05 2.00 14.07
CA ALA A 22 -6.76 3.38 14.47
C ALA A 22 -7.19 4.38 13.37
N PRO A 23 -8.51 4.55 13.14
CA PRO A 23 -9.01 5.34 12.02
C PRO A 23 -8.72 6.85 12.14
N ASP A 24 -8.53 7.35 13.35
CA ASP A 24 -8.22 8.76 13.63
C ASP A 24 -6.70 9.04 13.72
N ASP A 25 -5.85 8.02 13.51
CA ASP A 25 -4.40 8.18 13.51
C ASP A 25 -3.92 8.63 12.13
N GLU A 26 -3.57 9.91 12.02
CA GLU A 26 -3.11 10.55 10.78
C GLU A 26 -1.82 9.90 10.25
N SER A 27 -0.93 9.43 11.12
CA SER A 27 0.31 8.78 10.68
C SER A 27 0.04 7.42 10.04
N VAL A 28 -0.95 6.68 10.57
CA VAL A 28 -1.42 5.42 9.99
C VAL A 28 -2.09 5.67 8.63
N ALA A 29 -2.89 6.73 8.51
CA ALA A 29 -3.53 7.12 7.25
C ALA A 29 -2.50 7.50 6.17
N GLU A 30 -1.49 8.30 6.49
CA GLU A 30 -0.42 8.68 5.56
C GLU A 30 0.39 7.46 5.07
N ALA A 31 0.71 6.54 5.99
CA ALA A 31 1.46 5.34 5.64
C ALA A 31 0.65 4.43 4.70
N ALA A 32 -0.66 4.30 4.95
CA ALA A 32 -1.56 3.52 4.10
C ALA A 32 -1.71 4.12 2.69
N ASP A 33 -1.87 5.45 2.59
CA ASP A 33 -1.93 6.15 1.29
C ASP A 33 -0.64 5.94 0.48
N ALA A 34 0.53 6.05 1.11
CA ALA A 34 1.81 5.81 0.45
C ALA A 34 1.94 4.38 -0.10
N ALA A 35 1.47 3.37 0.66
CA ALA A 35 1.49 1.98 0.21
C ALA A 35 0.55 1.73 -0.98
N VAL A 36 -0.66 2.31 -0.96
CA VAL A 36 -1.63 2.21 -2.06
C VAL A 36 -1.08 2.85 -3.33
N ARG A 37 -0.50 4.04 -3.24
CA ARG A 37 0.11 4.73 -4.41
C ARG A 37 1.25 3.95 -5.02
N ALA A 38 2.11 3.37 -4.19
CA ALA A 38 3.23 2.54 -4.67
C ALA A 38 2.74 1.27 -5.39
N LEU A 39 1.66 0.65 -4.92
CA LEU A 39 1.04 -0.50 -5.58
C LEU A 39 0.38 -0.10 -6.89
N ASP A 40 -0.37 1.01 -6.90
CA ASP A 40 -1.05 1.53 -8.09
C ASP A 40 -0.05 1.91 -9.21
N GLU A 41 1.05 2.57 -8.87
CA GLU A 41 2.13 2.88 -9.83
C GLU A 41 2.73 1.60 -10.43
N ARG A 42 2.97 0.58 -9.59
CA ARG A 42 3.50 -0.70 -10.05
C ARG A 42 2.55 -1.40 -11.02
N LEU A 43 1.28 -1.50 -10.66
CA LEU A 43 0.26 -2.16 -11.47
C LEU A 43 0.05 -1.45 -12.80
N ARG A 44 0.09 -0.10 -12.83
CA ARG A 44 0.09 0.65 -14.10
C ARG A 44 1.31 0.34 -14.95
N ALA A 45 2.49 0.28 -14.36
CA ALA A 45 3.72 -0.02 -15.09
C ALA A 45 3.70 -1.45 -15.68
N GLU A 46 3.19 -2.43 -14.94
CA GLU A 46 2.99 -3.80 -15.42
C GLU A 46 1.94 -3.89 -16.54
N ALA A 47 0.83 -3.14 -16.43
CA ALA A 47 -0.22 -3.13 -17.44
C ALA A 47 0.18 -2.42 -18.76
N ALA A 48 1.18 -1.54 -18.70
CA ALA A 48 1.70 -0.82 -19.87
C ALA A 48 2.87 -1.52 -20.57
N ALA A 49 3.35 -2.64 -20.01
CA ALA A 49 4.45 -3.46 -20.54
C ALA A 49 3.93 -4.63 -21.40
#